data_AF-A0A414AEH0-F1
#
_entry.id   AF-A0A414AEH0-F1
#
_cell.length_a   1.000
_cell.length_b   1.000
_cell.length_c   1.000
_cell.angle_alpha   90.00
_cell.angle_beta   90.00
_cell.angle_gamma   90.00
#
_symmetry.space_group_name_H-M   'P 1'
#
loop_
_entity.id
_entity.type
_entity.pdbx_description
1 polymer ?
#
loop_
_entity_poly.entity_id
_entity_poly.type
_entity_poly.pdbx_seq_one_letter_code
_entity_poly.pdbx_strand_id
1 'polypeptide(L)'
;MRSRTALFPITIQEENTKKRAVEISKGYILSNWTGIQASMKGKDTNIQCSAEGYVSHIFSNRMSSRPLGWSKVGCDKMARLRVYKKNGGNILDLVRYQAQEMPMATGAEDVIYSTSEMIIMENKNKQRLGNLADVLVYSIPYLQIKKISALRNHIWGL
;
A
#
# COMPACT_ATOMS: atom_id res chain seq x y z
N MET A 1 27.75 -51.52 20.13
CA MET A 1 28.48 -51.34 18.87
C MET A 1 27.51 -50.86 17.79
N ARG A 2 27.12 -49.57 17.80
CA ARG A 2 26.21 -49.00 16.79
C ARG A 2 27.04 -48.60 15.57
N SER A 3 26.86 -49.37 14.50
CA SER A 3 27.26 -49.17 13.11
C SER A 3 27.76 -47.75 12.76
N ARG A 4 29.06 -47.64 12.50
CA ARG A 4 29.73 -46.46 11.91
C ARG A 4 29.34 -46.25 10.44
N THR A 5 28.59 -47.17 9.85
CA THR A 5 28.34 -47.27 8.40
C THR A 5 27.23 -46.36 7.89
N ALA A 6 26.33 -45.88 8.76
CA ALA A 6 25.22 -45.01 8.37
C ALA A 6 25.62 -43.53 8.18
N LEU A 7 26.75 -43.09 8.74
CA LEU A 7 27.23 -41.70 8.66
C LEU A 7 28.03 -41.42 7.36
N PHE A 8 28.73 -42.42 6.84
CA PHE A 8 29.55 -42.30 5.62
C PHE A 8 28.80 -41.83 4.36
N PRO A 9 27.62 -42.37 4.00
CA PRO A 9 26.92 -41.93 2.80
C PRO A 9 26.40 -40.49 2.91
N ILE A 10 26.02 -40.04 4.11
CA ILE A 10 25.56 -38.67 4.36
C ILE A 10 26.70 -37.67 4.20
N THR A 11 27.89 -37.98 4.73
CA THR A 11 29.07 -37.12 4.61
C THR A 11 29.57 -36.98 3.17
N ILE A 12 29.56 -38.06 2.38
CA ILE A 12 29.95 -38.04 0.97
C ILE A 12 28.94 -37.23 0.14
N GLN A 13 27.65 -37.31 0.48
CA GLN A 13 26.61 -36.55 -0.20
C GLN A 13 26.70 -35.05 0.12
N GLU A 14 26.98 -34.66 1.37
CA GLU A 14 27.26 -33.26 1.74
C GLU A 14 28.52 -32.70 1.07
N GLU A 15 29.57 -33.50 0.92
CA GLU A 15 30.80 -33.07 0.26
C GLU A 15 30.56 -32.82 -1.23
N ASN A 16 29.78 -33.68 -1.88
CA ASN A 16 29.40 -33.53 -3.29
C ASN A 16 28.45 -32.35 -3.52
N THR A 17 27.52 -32.05 -2.61
CA THR A 17 26.64 -30.87 -2.73
C THR A 17 27.42 -29.57 -2.53
N LYS A 18 28.39 -29.54 -1.59
CA LYS A 18 29.29 -28.39 -1.40
C LYS A 18 30.17 -28.14 -2.64
N LYS A 19 30.79 -29.19 -3.19
CA LYS A 19 31.56 -29.10 -4.45
C LYS A 19 30.72 -28.56 -5.60
N ARG A 20 29.49 -29.05 -5.74
CA ARG A 20 28.54 -28.57 -6.76
C ARG A 20 28.15 -27.10 -6.56
N ALA A 21 27.90 -26.68 -5.32
CA ALA A 21 27.61 -25.28 -5.01
C ALA A 21 28.77 -24.36 -5.41
N VAL A 22 30.01 -24.76 -5.10
CA VAL A 22 31.22 -24.01 -5.49
C VAL A 22 31.35 -23.92 -7.01
N GLU A 23 31.13 -25.01 -7.74
CA GLU A 23 31.23 -24.98 -9.22
C GLU A 23 30.15 -24.09 -9.86
N ILE A 24 28.92 -24.09 -9.31
CA ILE A 24 27.85 -23.20 -9.75
C ILE A 24 28.22 -21.74 -9.48
N SER A 25 28.70 -21.42 -8.27
CA SER A 25 29.13 -20.07 -7.91
C SER A 25 30.28 -19.60 -8.80
N LYS A 26 31.26 -20.47 -9.07
CA LYS A 26 32.37 -20.19 -9.99
C LYS A 26 31.87 -19.92 -11.40
N GLY A 27 30.98 -20.75 -11.93
CA GLY A 27 30.35 -20.54 -13.24
C GLY A 27 29.61 -19.21 -13.33
N TYR A 28 28.87 -18.84 -12.28
CA TYR A 28 28.17 -17.56 -12.19
C TYR A 28 29.13 -16.36 -12.15
N ILE A 29 30.21 -16.43 -11.37
CA ILE A 29 31.20 -15.35 -11.31
C ILE A 29 31.89 -15.18 -12.67
N LEU A 30 32.26 -16.28 -13.32
CA LEU A 30 32.92 -16.26 -14.63
C LEU A 30 31.99 -15.73 -15.73
N SER A 31 30.71 -16.11 -15.72
CA SER A 31 29.75 -15.61 -16.72
C SER A 31 29.46 -14.12 -16.58
N ASN A 32 29.55 -13.58 -15.36
CA ASN A 32 29.34 -12.16 -15.07
C ASN A 32 30.66 -11.35 -14.97
N TRP A 33 31.80 -11.96 -15.29
CA TRP A 33 33.13 -11.39 -15.08
C TRP A 33 33.33 -10.04 -15.79
N THR A 34 32.77 -9.87 -16.98
CA THR A 34 32.85 -8.63 -17.76
C THR A 34 32.16 -7.46 -17.05
N GLY A 35 30.99 -7.69 -16.45
CA GLY A 35 30.26 -6.69 -15.67
C GLY A 35 30.99 -6.33 -14.36
N ILE A 36 31.57 -7.33 -13.70
CA ILE A 36 32.40 -7.13 -12.49
C ILE A 36 33.62 -6.26 -12.82
N GLN A 37 34.31 -6.56 -13.92
CA GLN A 37 35.46 -5.75 -14.36
C GLN A 37 35.06 -4.32 -14.74
N ALA A 38 33.90 -4.13 -15.38
CA ALA A 38 33.38 -2.80 -15.71
C ALA A 38 33.08 -1.99 -14.44
N SER A 39 32.45 -2.62 -13.44
CA SER A 39 32.19 -2.01 -12.13
C SER A 39 33.47 -1.64 -11.41
N MET A 40 34.49 -2.52 -11.41
CA MET A 40 35.78 -2.27 -10.74
C MET A 40 36.63 -1.19 -11.44
N LYS A 41 36.46 -1.00 -12.76
CA LYS A 41 37.16 0.05 -13.53
C LYS A 41 36.47 1.42 -13.40
N GLY A 42 35.20 1.46 -13.00
CA GLY A 42 34.51 2.69 -12.65
C GLY A 42 35.18 3.33 -11.43
N LYS A 43 35.62 4.60 -11.55
CA LYS A 43 36.27 5.35 -10.46
C LYS A 43 35.34 5.73 -9.30
N ASP A 44 34.05 5.39 -9.40
CA ASP A 44 33.07 5.63 -8.33
C ASP A 44 33.22 4.60 -7.22
N THR A 45 34.17 4.84 -6.31
CA THR A 45 34.37 4.07 -5.08
C THR A 45 33.14 4.12 -4.14
N ASN A 46 32.16 4.97 -4.43
CA ASN A 46 31.04 5.29 -3.56
C ASN A 46 29.74 4.55 -3.89
N ILE A 47 29.69 3.76 -4.97
CA ILE A 47 28.49 3.01 -5.37
C ILE A 47 28.69 1.52 -5.05
N GLN A 48 29.09 1.22 -3.82
CA GLN A 48 28.94 -0.12 -3.25
C GLN A 48 27.58 -0.17 -2.55
N CYS A 49 26.54 -0.37 -3.34
CA CYS A 49 25.18 -0.40 -2.83
C CYS A 49 24.93 -1.72 -2.09
N SER A 50 24.90 -1.69 -0.75
CA SER A 50 24.34 -2.78 0.07
C SER A 50 22.80 -2.85 -0.04
N ALA A 51 22.26 -2.55 -1.23
CA ALA A 51 20.81 -2.52 -1.50
C ALA A 51 20.17 -3.83 -1.06
N GLU A 52 20.70 -4.97 -1.49
CA GLU A 52 20.10 -6.25 -1.14
C GLU A 52 20.15 -6.52 0.36
N GLY A 53 21.28 -6.29 1.02
CA GLY A 53 21.43 -6.54 2.46
C GLY A 53 20.49 -5.67 3.30
N TYR A 54 20.45 -4.37 3.04
CA TYR A 54 19.62 -3.43 3.81
C TYR A 54 18.13 -3.58 3.50
N VAL A 55 17.77 -3.76 2.23
CA VAL A 55 16.37 -3.85 1.79
C VAL A 55 15.77 -5.21 2.17
N SER A 56 16.49 -6.31 1.93
CA SER A 56 15.99 -7.65 2.25
C SER A 56 15.88 -7.89 3.75
N HIS A 57 16.82 -7.39 4.58
CA HIS A 57 16.73 -7.51 6.04
C HIS A 57 15.47 -6.82 6.58
N ILE A 58 15.17 -5.60 6.11
CA ILE A 58 14.03 -4.81 6.61
C ILE A 58 12.69 -5.47 6.25
N PHE A 59 12.59 -6.05 5.05
CA PHE A 59 11.37 -6.72 4.59
C PHE A 59 11.22 -8.14 5.12
N SER A 60 12.30 -8.93 5.10
CA SER A 60 12.29 -10.34 5.53
C SER A 60 11.83 -10.46 6.98
N ASN A 61 12.26 -9.56 7.87
CA ASN A 61 11.92 -9.65 9.29
C ASN A 61 10.39 -9.71 9.56
N ARG A 62 9.55 -9.18 8.65
CA ARG A 62 8.09 -9.32 8.72
C ARG A 62 7.49 -10.29 7.72
N MET A 63 8.01 -10.30 6.50
CA MET A 63 7.40 -11.07 5.41
C MET A 63 7.83 -12.54 5.40
N SER A 64 9.01 -12.87 5.92
CA SER A 64 9.48 -14.26 6.00
C SER A 64 9.14 -14.93 7.34
N SER A 65 9.06 -14.17 8.44
CA SER A 65 8.86 -14.75 9.78
C SER A 65 7.44 -15.26 10.05
N ARG A 66 6.44 -14.73 9.34
CA ARG A 66 5.04 -15.14 9.44
C ARG A 66 4.40 -15.07 8.04
N PRO A 67 4.35 -16.19 7.29
CA PRO A 67 3.68 -16.22 6.00
C PRO A 67 2.17 -16.05 6.23
N LEU A 68 1.73 -14.80 6.24
CA LEU A 68 0.33 -14.42 6.14
C LEU A 68 0.03 -14.21 4.65
N GLY A 69 -1.20 -14.47 4.23
CA GLY A 69 -1.65 -14.09 2.90
C GLY A 69 -1.60 -12.57 2.78
N TRP A 70 -0.54 -12.04 2.18
CA TRP A 70 -0.41 -10.60 1.96
C TRP A 70 -1.17 -10.21 0.69
N SER A 71 -2.08 -9.26 0.81
CA SER A 71 -2.59 -8.57 -0.37
C SER A 71 -1.47 -7.69 -0.97
N LYS A 72 -1.45 -7.52 -2.30
CA LYS A 72 -0.46 -6.65 -2.99
C LYS A 72 -0.43 -5.24 -2.39
N VAL A 73 -1.61 -4.68 -2.13
CA VAL A 73 -1.77 -3.34 -1.56
C VAL A 73 -1.29 -3.28 -0.10
N GLY A 74 -1.61 -4.30 0.71
CA GLY A 74 -1.18 -4.36 2.11
C GLY A 74 0.34 -4.51 2.23
N CYS A 75 0.94 -5.31 1.36
CA CYS A 75 2.39 -5.48 1.27
C CYS A 75 3.10 -4.16 0.93
N ASP A 76 2.63 -3.44 -0.10
CA ASP A 76 3.22 -2.15 -0.49
C ASP A 76 3.13 -1.10 0.62
N LYS A 77 1.95 -0.93 1.23
CA LYS A 77 1.76 0.01 2.36
C LYS A 77 2.66 -0.35 3.54
N MET A 78 2.76 -1.63 3.88
CA MET A 78 3.61 -2.11 4.96
C MET A 78 5.10 -1.86 4.65
N ALA A 79 5.52 -2.06 3.40
CA ALA A 79 6.88 -1.80 2.95
C ALA A 79 7.25 -0.32 3.12
N ARG A 80 6.39 0.59 2.65
CA ARG A 80 6.59 2.04 2.77
C ARG A 80 6.70 2.50 4.22
N LEU A 81 5.82 2.03 5.10
CA LEU A 81 5.84 2.38 6.53
C LEU A 81 7.14 1.92 7.20
N ARG A 82 7.66 0.74 6.82
CA ARG A 82 8.93 0.22 7.37
C ARG A 82 10.13 1.04 6.92
N VAL A 83 10.18 1.42 5.65
CA VAL A 83 11.23 2.31 5.12
C VAL A 83 11.17 3.66 5.82
N TYR A 84 9.98 4.25 5.94
CA TYR A 84 9.79 5.53 6.63
C TYR A 84 10.30 5.50 8.07
N LYS A 85 9.93 4.46 8.85
CA LYS A 85 10.43 4.29 10.22
C LYS A 85 11.95 4.14 10.26
N LYS A 86 12.53 3.37 9.33
CA LYS A 86 13.99 3.13 9.30
C LYS A 86 14.77 4.39 8.93
N ASN A 87 14.17 5.28 8.15
CA ASN A 87 14.69 6.60 7.81
C ASN A 87 14.49 7.65 8.93
N GLY A 88 14.06 7.23 10.13
CA GLY A 88 13.86 8.12 11.28
C GLY A 88 12.49 8.81 11.32
N GLY A 89 11.57 8.46 10.42
CA GLY A 89 10.22 9.01 10.41
C GLY A 89 9.41 8.60 11.64
N ASN A 90 8.69 9.55 12.24
CA ASN A 90 7.80 9.30 13.35
C ASN A 90 6.42 8.84 12.86
N ILE A 91 6.07 7.58 13.14
CA ILE A 91 4.80 6.99 12.72
C ILE A 91 3.61 7.72 13.36
N LEU A 92 3.73 8.20 14.59
CA LEU A 92 2.65 8.91 15.27
C LEU A 92 2.31 10.22 14.56
N ASP A 93 3.34 10.94 14.13
CA ASP A 93 3.16 12.21 13.40
C ASP A 93 2.56 11.95 12.01
N LEU A 94 2.98 10.87 11.35
CA LEU A 94 2.39 10.46 10.07
C LEU A 94 0.90 10.11 10.19
N VAL A 95 0.51 9.40 11.25
CA VAL A 95 -0.90 9.06 11.52
C VAL A 95 -1.70 10.30 11.87
N ARG A 96 -1.15 11.21 12.69
CA ARG A 96 -1.79 12.50 13.01
C ARG A 96 -2.00 13.34 11.76
N TYR A 97 -1.00 13.41 10.88
CA TYR A 97 -1.10 14.10 9.60
C TYR A 97 -2.18 13.49 8.69
N GLN A 98 -2.32 12.16 8.66
CA GLN A 98 -3.38 11.50 7.88
C GLN A 98 -4.77 11.68 8.48
N ALA A 99 -4.88 11.78 9.80
CA ALA A 99 -6.13 12.05 10.51
C ALA A 99 -6.54 13.53 10.45
N GLN A 100 -5.58 14.41 10.20
CA GLN A 100 -5.82 15.81 9.87
C GLN A 100 -6.36 15.83 8.44
N GLU A 101 -7.68 15.81 8.33
CA GLU A 101 -8.39 15.83 7.06
C GLU A 101 -7.77 16.89 6.14
N MET A 102 -7.46 16.51 4.89
CA MET A 102 -7.29 17.53 3.86
C MET A 102 -8.57 18.38 3.93
N PRO A 103 -8.48 19.72 4.05
CA PRO A 103 -9.67 20.55 4.03
C PRO A 103 -10.44 20.13 2.79
N MET A 104 -11.67 19.65 3.01
CA MET A 104 -12.57 19.28 1.94
C MET A 104 -12.52 20.42 0.93
N ALA A 105 -12.11 20.12 -0.30
CA ALA A 105 -11.99 21.15 -1.32
C ALA A 105 -13.33 21.88 -1.37
N THR A 106 -13.31 23.20 -1.14
CA THR A 106 -14.49 24.05 -1.01
C THR A 106 -15.42 23.79 -2.19
N GLY A 107 -16.52 23.05 -1.95
CA GLY A 107 -17.48 22.67 -2.99
C GLY A 107 -17.80 21.17 -3.15
N ALA A 108 -17.20 20.27 -2.38
CA ALA A 108 -17.51 18.82 -2.41
C ALA A 108 -18.09 18.27 -1.09
N GLU A 109 -18.65 19.12 -0.23
CA GLU A 109 -19.49 18.68 0.88
C GLU A 109 -20.88 18.32 0.37
N ASP A 110 -21.10 17.03 0.10
CA ASP A 110 -22.42 16.46 0.29
C ASP A 110 -22.71 16.58 1.79
N VAL A 111 -23.38 17.66 2.19
CA VAL A 111 -23.83 17.84 3.58
C VAL A 111 -24.86 16.75 3.84
N ILE A 112 -24.40 15.66 4.48
CA ILE A 112 -25.27 14.57 4.92
C ILE A 112 -26.09 15.13 6.08
N TYR A 113 -27.24 15.72 5.77
CA TYR A 113 -28.20 16.09 6.80
C TYR A 113 -28.81 14.83 7.38
N SER A 114 -28.78 14.71 8.70
CA SER A 114 -29.67 13.77 9.37
C SER A 114 -31.12 14.13 9.06
N THR A 115 -32.03 13.14 9.02
CA THR A 115 -33.46 13.38 8.78
C THR A 115 -34.03 14.44 9.72
N SER A 116 -33.56 14.47 10.97
CA SER A 116 -33.95 15.47 11.97
C SER A 116 -33.49 16.88 11.60
N GLU A 117 -32.26 17.01 11.11
CA GLU A 117 -31.69 18.31 10.72
C GLU A 117 -32.37 18.87 9.47
N MET A 118 -32.73 18.01 8.52
CA MET A 118 -33.49 18.39 7.33
C MET A 118 -34.83 19.03 7.70
N ILE A 119 -35.57 18.41 8.64
CA ILE A 119 -36.87 18.91 9.11
C ILE A 119 -36.70 20.26 9.83
N ILE A 120 -35.66 20.41 10.65
CA ILE A 120 -35.36 21.67 11.35
C ILE A 120 -35.09 22.78 10.34
N MET A 121 -34.31 22.49 9.29
CA MET A 121 -34.00 23.48 8.24
C MET A 121 -35.23 23.84 7.40
N GLU A 122 -36.05 22.87 7.04
CA GLU A 122 -37.32 23.11 6.34
C GLU A 122 -38.23 24.03 7.16
N ASN A 123 -38.38 23.77 8.45
CA ASN A 123 -39.17 24.59 9.36
C ASN A 123 -38.63 26.02 9.50
N LYS A 124 -37.31 26.19 9.58
CA LYS A 124 -36.67 27.52 9.58
C LYS A 124 -36.92 28.27 8.27
N ASN A 125 -36.86 27.57 7.14
CA ASN A 125 -37.08 28.19 5.84
C ASN A 125 -38.56 28.58 5.66
N LYS A 126 -39.50 27.78 6.17
CA LYS A 126 -40.93 28.12 6.26
C LYS A 126 -41.18 29.37 7.10
N GLN A 127 -40.52 29.48 8.27
CA GLN A 127 -40.61 30.69 9.10
C GLN A 127 -40.04 31.93 8.38
N ARG A 128 -38.95 31.76 7.62
CA ARG A 128 -38.29 32.86 6.88
C ARG A 128 -39.12 33.34 5.69
N LEU A 129 -39.67 32.42 4.91
CA LEU A 129 -40.36 32.70 3.65
C LEU A 129 -41.87 32.92 3.85
N GLY A 130 -42.44 32.50 4.98
CA GLY A 130 -43.86 32.63 5.29
C GLY A 130 -44.72 32.01 4.18
N ASN A 131 -45.67 32.80 3.66
CA ASN A 131 -46.58 32.37 2.59
C ASN A 131 -45.86 31.97 1.29
N LEU A 132 -44.62 32.42 1.05
CA LEU A 132 -43.84 32.04 -0.14
C LEU A 132 -43.21 30.64 0.00
N ALA A 133 -43.15 30.07 1.20
CA ALA A 133 -42.51 28.78 1.43
C ALA A 133 -43.25 27.63 0.74
N ASP A 134 -44.58 27.72 0.69
CA ASP A 134 -45.46 26.69 0.10
C ASP A 134 -45.80 26.97 -1.37
N VAL A 135 -45.29 28.07 -1.94
CA VAL A 135 -45.48 28.38 -3.36
C VAL A 135 -44.64 27.42 -4.19
N LEU A 136 -45.28 26.68 -5.08
CA LEU A 136 -44.62 25.83 -6.08
C LEU A 136 -43.77 26.70 -7.02
N VAL A 137 -42.48 26.86 -6.72
CA VAL A 137 -41.54 27.66 -7.53
C VAL A 137 -41.30 27.02 -8.91
N TYR A 138 -41.51 25.71 -9.03
CA TYR A 138 -41.42 24.98 -10.30
C TYR A 138 -42.33 23.75 -10.30
N SER A 139 -43.00 23.50 -11.43
CA SER A 139 -43.66 22.23 -11.73
C SER A 139 -42.68 21.39 -12.54
N ILE A 140 -42.14 20.32 -11.98
CA ILE A 140 -41.23 19.43 -12.71
C ILE A 140 -42.11 18.43 -13.50
N PRO A 141 -42.12 18.48 -14.84
CA PRO A 141 -43.18 17.86 -15.64
C PRO A 141 -43.00 16.34 -15.89
N TYR A 142 -42.21 15.61 -15.09
CA TYR A 142 -41.85 14.22 -15.41
C TYR A 142 -42.15 13.24 -14.26
N LEU A 143 -42.90 12.15 -14.53
CA LEU A 143 -43.30 11.17 -13.52
C LEU A 143 -42.16 10.26 -12.99
N GLN A 144 -41.00 10.19 -13.65
CA GLN A 144 -39.96 9.19 -13.37
C GLN A 144 -38.82 9.70 -12.45
N ILE A 145 -39.03 10.82 -11.76
CA ILE A 145 -37.99 11.55 -10.99
C ILE A 145 -37.32 10.70 -9.90
N LYS A 146 -38.05 9.83 -9.18
CA LYS A 146 -37.41 8.94 -8.19
C LYS A 146 -36.34 8.05 -8.82
N LYS A 147 -36.55 7.58 -10.06
CA LYS A 147 -35.61 6.74 -10.78
C LYS A 147 -34.42 7.54 -11.30
N ILE A 148 -34.67 8.73 -11.86
CA ILE A 148 -33.63 9.61 -12.40
C ILE A 148 -32.74 10.17 -11.28
N SER A 149 -33.33 10.64 -10.18
CA SER A 149 -32.60 11.16 -9.02
C SER A 149 -31.75 10.08 -8.33
N ALA A 150 -32.32 8.88 -8.13
CA ALA A 150 -31.57 7.76 -7.57
C ALA A 150 -30.39 7.33 -8.45
N LEU A 151 -30.54 7.35 -9.79
CA LEU A 151 -29.43 7.03 -10.70
C LEU A 151 -28.36 8.14 -10.73
N ARG A 152 -28.77 9.42 -10.68
CA ARG A 152 -27.85 10.56 -10.74
C ARG A 152 -26.94 10.65 -9.51
N ASN A 153 -27.45 10.27 -8.33
CA ASN A 153 -26.67 10.29 -7.09
C ASN A 153 -25.68 9.11 -6.97
N HIS A 154 -25.77 8.10 -7.85
CA HIS A 154 -24.93 6.89 -7.78
C HIS A 154 -23.97 6.72 -8.97
N ILE A 155 -23.98 7.65 -9.94
CA ILE A 155 -23.00 7.69 -11.03
C ILE A 155 -22.17 8.95 -10.85
N TRP A 156 -21.01 8.80 -10.19
CA TRP A 156 -19.98 9.84 -10.17
C TRP A 156 -18.99 9.58 -11.31
N GLY A 157 -18.85 10.55 -12.24
CA GLY A 157 -17.79 10.54 -13.26
C GLY A 157 -18.20 10.19 -14.70
N LEU A 158 -19.36 10.67 -15.17
CA LEU A 158 -19.68 10.79 -16.59
C LEU A 158 -19.97 12.25 -16.94
#